data_AF-A0A2K3KJ99-F1
#
_entry.id   AF-A0A2K3KJ99-F1
#
_cell.length_a   1.000
_cell.length_b   1.000
_cell.length_c   1.000
_cell.angle_alpha   90.00
_cell.angle_beta   90.00
_cell.angle_gamma   90.00
#
_symmetry.space_group_name_H-M   'P 1'
#
loop_
_entity.id
_entity.type
_entity.pdbx_description
1 polymer ?
#
loop_
_entity_poly.entity_id
_entity_poly.type
_entity_poly.pdbx_seq_one_letter_code
_entity_poly.pdbx_strand_id
1 'polypeptide(L)' 'MSLQLADRSIKYPLGILENVSVRIGQLFIPTDFVIVDIREDIDIPILL' A
#
# COMPACT_ATOMS: atom_id res chain seq x y z
N MET A 1 -14.75 -1.08 4.64
CA MET A 1 -13.60 -0.18 4.88
C MET A 1 -13.22 0.45 3.54
N SER A 2 -12.91 1.74 3.50
CA SER A 2 -12.48 2.45 2.29
C SER A 2 -11.31 3.37 2.62
N LEU A 3 -10.40 3.56 1.67
CA LEU A 3 -9.24 4.43 1.78
C LEU A 3 -9.44 5.66 0.91
N GLN A 4 -9.17 6.84 1.47
CA GLN A 4 -9.09 8.08 0.69
C GLN A 4 -7.62 8.38 0.43
N LEU A 5 -7.24 8.41 -0.85
CA LEU A 5 -5.88 8.72 -1.29
C LEU A 5 -5.63 10.23 -1.31
N ALA A 6 -4.35 10.63 -1.47
CA ALA A 6 -3.96 12.05 -1.49
C ALA A 6 -4.57 12.82 -2.67
N ASP A 7 -4.87 12.14 -3.78
CA ASP A 7 -5.61 12.67 -4.94
C ASP A 7 -7.13 12.80 -4.69
N ARG A 8 -7.58 12.50 -3.46
CA ARG A 8 -8.98 12.47 -3.02
C ARG A 8 -9.81 11.36 -3.64
N SER A 9 -9.21 10.44 -4.42
CA SER A 9 -9.90 9.25 -4.88
C SER A 9 -10.20 8.32 -3.72
N ILE A 10 -11.35 7.65 -3.79
CA ILE A 10 -11.74 6.63 -2.81
C ILE A 10 -11.45 5.26 -3.43
N LYS A 11 -10.68 4.46 -2.71
CA LYS A 11 -10.34 3.08 -3.08
C LYS A 11 -10.88 2.09 -2.06
N TYR A 12 -11.37 0.97 -2.56
CA TYR A 12 -11.80 -0.15 -1.75
C TYR A 12 -10.66 -1.17 -1.71
N PRO A 13 -10.18 -1.55 -0.51
CA PRO A 13 -9.20 -2.61 -0.38
C PRO A 13 -9.66 -3.91 -1.03
N LEU A 14 -8.75 -4.56 -1.75
CA LEU A 14 -8.93 -5.92 -2.26
C LEU A 14 -8.70 -6.96 -1.15
N GLY A 15 -7.85 -6.64 -0.18
CA GLY A 15 -7.52 -7.52 0.93
C GLY A 15 -6.45 -6.93 1.84
N ILE A 16 -6.10 -7.69 2.87
CA ILE A 16 -5.01 -7.39 3.79
C ILE A 16 -3.99 -8.52 3.66
N LEU A 17 -2.72 -8.16 3.56
CA LEU A 17 -1.60 -9.08 3.53
C LEU A 17 -0.90 -9.00 4.89
N GLU A 18 -1.11 -10.02 5.71
CA GLU A 18 -0.69 -10.02 7.11
C GLU A 18 0.73 -10.56 7.29
N ASN A 19 1.45 -10.06 8.30
CA ASN A 19 2.76 -10.54 8.77
C ASN A 19 3.86 -10.55 7.69
N VAL A 20 3.86 -9.58 6.79
CA VAL A 20 4.92 -9.44 5.79
C VAL A 20 6.09 -8.67 6.37
N SER A 21 7.30 -9.19 6.15
CA SER A 21 8.52 -8.52 6.59
C SER A 21 9.03 -7.56 5.52
N VAL A 22 9.14 -6.28 5.87
CA VAL A 22 9.77 -5.27 5.02
C VAL A 22 11.13 -4.88 5.55
N ARG A 23 12.08 -4.77 4.63
CA ARG A 23 13.45 -4.39 4.94
C ARG A 23 13.59 -2.87 4.95
N ILE A 24 13.92 -2.31 6.11
CA ILE A 24 14.25 -0.89 6.27
C ILE A 24 15.72 -0.80 6.70
N GLY A 25 16.59 -0.40 5.75
CA GLY A 25 18.04 -0.43 5.92
C GLY A 25 18.57 -1.86 6.15
N GLN A 26 18.98 -2.14 7.38
CA GLN A 26 19.46 -3.46 7.82
C GLN A 26 18.44 -4.24 8.68
N LEU A 27 17.29 -3.64 8.98
CA LEU A 27 16.26 -4.25 9.82
C LEU A 27 15.13 -4.84 8.98
N PHE A 28 14.50 -5.88 9.50
CA PHE A 28 13.33 -6.53 8.95
C PHE A 28 12.16 -6.32 9.92
N ILE A 29 11.14 -5.58 9.50
CA ILE A 29 10.00 -5.24 10.34
C ILE A 29 8.77 -5.99 9.81
N PRO A 30 8.16 -6.89 10.62
CA PRO A 30 6.88 -7.49 10.26
C PRO A 30 5.77 -6.45 10.35
N THR A 31 4.95 -6.35 9.32
CA THR A 31 3.80 -5.44 9.27
C THR A 31 2.73 -5.97 8.33
N ASP A 32 1.53 -5.40 8.45
CA ASP A 32 0.38 -5.76 7.62
C ASP A 32 0.19 -4.72 6.52
N PHE A 33 -0.15 -5.15 5.32
CA PHE A 33 -0.35 -4.28 4.16
C PHE A 33 -1.79 -4.34 3.67
N VAL A 34 -2.35 -3.18 3.32
CA VAL A 34 -3.64 -3.12 2.64
C VAL A 34 -3.42 -3.11 1.13
N ILE A 35 -3.98 -4.09 0.43
CA ILE A 35 -3.87 -4.20 -1.02
C ILE A 35 -4.99 -3.40 -1.67
N VAL A 36 -4.65 -2.52 -2.60
CA VAL A 36 -5.60 -1.69 -3.36
C VAL A 36 -5.29 -1.76 -4.85
N ASP A 37 -6.33 -1.76 -5.68
CA ASP A 37 -6.18 -1.68 -7.13
C ASP A 37 -5.96 -0.21 -7.56
N ILE A 38 -4.77 0.07 -8.07
CA ILE A 38 -4.35 1.38 -8.57
C ILE A 38 -3.92 1.20 -10.01
N ARG A 39 -4.41 2.07 -10.90
CA ARG A 39 -3.92 2.10 -12.28
C ARG A 39 -2.48 2.57 -12.23
N GLU A 40 -1.59 1.81 -12.85
CA GLU A 40 -0.18 2.18 -12.97
C GLU A 40 -0.11 3.54 -13.68
N ASP A 41 0.33 4.56 -12.95
CA ASP A 41 0.44 5.92 -13.43
C ASP A 41 1.88 6.37 -13.19
N ILE A 42 2.56 6.77 -14.27
CA ILE A 42 3.96 7.18 -14.27
C ILE A 42 4.12 8.46 -13.43
N ASP A 43 3.06 9.27 -13.34
CA ASP A 43 3.03 10.52 -12.58
C ASP A 43 2.69 10.31 -11.10
N ILE A 44 2.20 9.11 -10.73
CA ILE A 44 1.92 8.72 -9.35
C ILE A 44 2.89 7.58 -8.98
N PRO A 45 4.16 7.90 -8.66
CA PRO A 45 5.11 6.88 -8.25
C PRO A 45 4.56 6.15 -7.03
N ILE A 46 4.51 4.83 -7.10
CA ILE A 46 4.22 3.99 -5.95
C ILE A 46 5.41 4.14 -5.00
N LEU A 47 5.24 4.98 -3.98
CA LEU A 47 6.19 5.08 -2.88
C LEU A 47 5.97 3.87 -1.96
N LEU A 48 6.84 2.86 -2.10
CA LEU A 48 6.99 1.72 -1.20
C LEU A 48 8.01 2.02 -0.11
#